data_AF-A0A940TID8-F1
#
_entry.id   AF-A0A940TID8-F1
#
_cell.length_a   1.000
_cell.length_b   1.000
_cell.length_c   1.000
_cell.angle_alpha   90.00
_cell.angle_beta   90.00
_cell.angle_gamma   90.00
#
_symmetry.space_group_name_H-M   'P 1'
#
loop_
_entity.id
_entity.type
_entity.pdbx_description
1 polymer ?
#
loop_
_entity_poly.entity_id
_entity_poly.type
_entity_poly.pdbx_seq_one_letter_code
_entity_poly.pdbx_strand_id
1 'polypeptide(L)'
;MSESPRHRSFALLGSTGSVGVSTLALVARFPDRFRAVALAAGRNMAVLAEQARRHAPDLVSVADAVSAADFRARVPEFAGRILVGPEGPLAVATHPEADLVVSALVGALGLVPTLAA
;
A
#
# COMPACT_ATOMS: atom_id res chain seq x y z
N MET A 1 22.57 -10.98 23.80
CA MET A 1 22.19 -11.16 22.39
C MET A 1 21.43 -9.92 21.96
N SER A 2 22.06 -9.02 21.21
CA SER A 2 21.40 -7.83 20.67
C SER A 2 20.49 -8.27 19.53
N GLU A 3 19.16 -8.15 19.69
CA GLU A 3 18.24 -8.31 18.57
C GLU A 3 18.57 -7.24 17.52
N SER A 4 19.21 -7.66 16.43
CA SER A 4 19.29 -6.81 15.23
C SER A 4 17.86 -6.42 14.84
N PRO A 5 17.58 -5.15 14.50
CA PRO A 5 16.22 -4.74 14.21
C PRO A 5 15.69 -5.57 13.04
N ARG A 6 14.69 -6.43 13.30
CA ARG A 6 14.00 -7.18 12.26
C ARG A 6 13.37 -6.18 11.29
N HIS A 7 13.81 -6.22 10.04
CA HIS A 7 13.16 -5.51 8.95
C HIS A 7 11.73 -6.05 8.83
N ARG A 8 10.74 -5.18 9.01
CA ARG A 8 9.33 -5.57 8.93
C ARG A 8 8.70 -5.07 7.64
N SER A 9 8.16 -5.98 6.88
CA SER A 9 7.40 -5.67 5.69
C SER A 9 5.93 -5.48 6.08
N PHE A 10 5.26 -4.51 5.47
CA PHE A 10 3.85 -4.26 5.77
C PHE A 10 3.03 -3.91 4.53
N ALA A 11 1.75 -4.24 4.61
CA ALA A 11 0.73 -3.82 3.66
C ALA A 11 -0.12 -2.69 4.25
N LEU A 12 -0.57 -1.76 3.41
CA LEU A 12 -1.34 -0.60 3.85
C LEU A 12 -2.63 -0.47 3.03
N LEU A 13 -3.76 -0.59 3.71
CA LEU A 13 -5.09 -0.38 3.14
C LEU A 13 -5.50 1.08 3.35
N GLY A 14 -5.84 1.82 2.28
CA GLY A 14 -6.21 3.23 2.41
C GLY A 14 -4.99 4.17 2.48
N SER A 15 -3.95 3.86 1.72
CA SER A 15 -2.66 4.58 1.67
C SER A 15 -2.77 6.08 1.39
N THR A 16 -3.76 6.50 0.60
CA THR A 16 -3.95 7.91 0.21
C THR A 16 -4.85 8.70 1.17
N GLY A 17 -5.38 8.07 2.21
CA GLY A 17 -6.14 8.75 3.27
C GLY A 17 -5.23 9.35 4.33
N SER A 18 -5.76 10.19 5.22
CA SER A 18 -4.97 10.92 6.22
C SER A 18 -4.09 10.00 7.09
N VAL A 19 -4.64 8.87 7.55
CA VAL A 19 -3.88 7.87 8.32
C VAL A 19 -2.80 7.22 7.46
N GLY A 20 -3.13 6.76 6.25
CA GLY A 20 -2.16 6.11 5.36
C GLY A 20 -0.99 7.01 4.97
N VAL A 21 -1.26 8.28 4.64
CA VAL A 21 -0.23 9.29 4.35
C VAL A 21 0.67 9.50 5.57
N SER A 22 0.08 9.61 6.76
CA SER A 22 0.84 9.80 8.01
C SER A 22 1.69 8.58 8.36
N THR A 23 1.15 7.37 8.16
CA THR A 23 1.89 6.11 8.33
C THR A 23 3.10 6.06 7.40
N LEU A 24 2.93 6.33 6.10
CA LEU A 24 4.02 6.31 5.13
C LEU A 24 5.06 7.41 5.40
N ALA A 25 4.63 8.59 5.84
CA ALA A 25 5.53 9.66 6.26
C ALA A 25 6.39 9.26 7.46
N LEU A 26 5.81 8.57 8.45
CA LEU A 26 6.52 8.10 9.64
C LEU A 26 7.53 7.00 9.30
N VAL A 27 7.11 5.94 8.60
CA VAL A 27 7.98 4.79 8.32
C VAL A 27 9.14 5.14 7.39
N ALA A 28 8.98 6.15 6.53
CA ALA A 28 10.07 6.61 5.67
C ALA A 28 11.25 7.22 6.44
N ARG A 29 11.08 7.55 7.74
CA ARG A 29 12.17 7.97 8.63
C ARG A 29 12.98 6.77 9.16
N PHE A 30 12.52 5.55 8.88
CA PHE A 30 13.09 4.30 9.35
C PHE A 30 13.18 3.24 8.23
N PRO A 31 13.82 3.56 7.09
CA PRO A 31 13.86 2.67 5.91
C PRO A 31 14.53 1.32 6.20
N ASP A 32 15.49 1.27 7.12
CA ASP A 32 16.15 0.02 7.52
C ASP A 32 15.24 -0.92 8.33
N ARG A 33 14.14 -0.39 8.87
CA ARG A 33 13.22 -1.13 9.76
C ARG A 33 11.90 -1.49 9.11
N PHE A 34 11.45 -0.73 8.11
CA PHE A 34 10.13 -0.91 7.51
C PHE A 34 10.18 -0.83 5.99
N ARG A 35 9.47 -1.76 5.34
CA ARG A 35 9.22 -1.75 3.89
C ARG A 35 7.72 -1.88 3.61
N ALA A 36 7.20 -0.97 2.79
CA ALA A 36 5.82 -1.08 2.31
C ALA A 36 5.80 -1.98 1.07
N VAL A 37 5.34 -3.22 1.21
CA VAL A 37 5.31 -4.19 0.10
C VAL A 37 4.05 -4.07 -0.75
N ALA A 38 2.95 -3.58 -0.16
CA ALA A 38 1.67 -3.46 -0.86
C ALA A 38 0.86 -2.25 -0.40
N LEU A 39 0.28 -1.48 -1.34
CA LEU A 39 -0.53 -0.30 -1.05
C LEU A 39 -1.91 -0.39 -1.72
N ALA A 40 -2.99 -0.27 -0.96
CA ALA A 40 -4.33 -0.08 -1.53
C ALA A 40 -4.70 1.41 -1.48
N ALA A 41 -5.16 1.94 -2.60
CA ALA A 41 -5.62 3.31 -2.75
C ALA A 41 -7.03 3.34 -3.34
N GLY A 42 -7.73 4.44 -3.08
CA GLY A 42 -8.99 4.74 -3.75
C GLY A 42 -8.75 5.32 -5.14
N ARG A 43 -8.98 6.62 -5.27
CA ARG A 43 -8.93 7.35 -6.55
C ARG A 43 -7.86 8.45 -6.63
N ASN A 44 -7.10 8.70 -5.55
CA ASN A 44 -6.10 9.77 -5.54
C ASN A 44 -4.76 9.28 -6.11
N MET A 45 -4.66 9.22 -7.44
CA MET A 45 -3.49 8.67 -8.14
C MET A 45 -2.27 9.58 -8.06
N ALA A 46 -2.45 10.89 -7.83
CA ALA A 46 -1.34 11.80 -7.61
C ALA A 46 -0.55 11.43 -6.33
N VAL A 47 -1.26 11.22 -5.22
CA VAL A 47 -0.64 10.79 -3.95
C VAL A 47 -0.08 9.37 -4.07
N LEU A 48 -0.82 8.44 -4.67
CA LEU A 48 -0.34 7.07 -4.86
C LEU A 48 0.94 7.04 -5.71
N ALA A 49 1.05 7.88 -6.75
CA ALA A 49 2.25 7.97 -7.59
C ALA A 49 3.49 8.43 -6.80
N GLU A 50 3.34 9.43 -5.93
CA GLU A 50 4.40 9.86 -5.02
C GLU A 50 4.82 8.72 -4.08
N GLN A 51 3.85 8.06 -3.47
CA GLN A 51 4.07 6.93 -2.56
C GLN A 51 4.79 5.78 -3.27
N ALA A 52 4.36 5.40 -4.47
CA ALA A 52 4.95 4.32 -5.24
C ALA A 52 6.41 4.58 -5.60
N ARG A 53 6.77 5.80 -6.00
CA ARG A 53 8.17 6.15 -6.28
C ARG A 53 9.05 6.12 -5.04
N ARG A 54 8.52 6.57 -3.92
CA ARG A 54 9.27 6.67 -2.67
C ARG A 54 9.48 5.33 -1.99
N HIS A 55 8.45 4.48 -2.01
CA HIS A 55 8.43 3.24 -1.24
C HIS A 55 8.62 1.98 -2.08
N ALA A 56 8.54 2.11 -3.41
CA ALA A 56 8.72 1.01 -4.37
C ALA A 56 7.97 -0.28 -3.98
N PRO A 57 6.63 -0.23 -3.76
CA PRO A 57 5.87 -1.42 -3.40
C PRO A 57 5.81 -2.40 -4.58
N ASP A 58 5.69 -3.69 -4.25
CA ASP A 58 5.57 -4.77 -5.23
C ASP A 58 4.14 -4.90 -5.77
N LEU A 59 3.17 -4.34 -5.03
CA LEU A 59 1.75 -4.36 -5.37
C LEU A 59 1.08 -3.01 -5.06
N VAL A 60 0.29 -2.49 -5.99
CA VAL A 60 -0.70 -1.45 -5.73
C VAL A 60 -2.09 -1.88 -6.16
N SER A 61 -3.10 -1.46 -5.41
CA SER A 61 -4.51 -1.64 -5.75
C SER A 61 -5.18 -0.29 -5.94
N VAL A 62 -6.01 -0.16 -6.98
CA VAL A 62 -6.78 1.05 -7.31
C VAL A 62 -8.25 0.73 -7.57
N ALA A 63 -9.12 1.74 -7.46
CA ALA A 63 -10.57 1.54 -7.50
C ALA A 63 -11.12 1.03 -8.84
N ASP A 64 -10.58 1.50 -9.97
CA ASP A 64 -11.13 1.27 -11.30
C ASP A 64 -10.07 1.38 -12.41
N ALA A 65 -10.42 0.95 -13.63
CA ALA A 65 -9.50 0.91 -14.77
C ALA A 65 -9.01 2.30 -15.18
N VAL A 66 -9.83 3.33 -14.98
CA VAL A 66 -9.45 4.74 -15.24
C VAL A 66 -8.34 5.15 -14.28
N SER A 67 -8.49 4.84 -13.00
CA SER A 67 -7.46 5.08 -11.99
C SER A 67 -6.15 4.33 -12.30
N ALA A 68 -6.23 3.09 -12.77
CA ALA A 68 -5.04 2.33 -13.17
C ALA A 68 -4.32 2.94 -14.39
N ALA A 69 -5.07 3.43 -15.38
CA ALA A 69 -4.50 4.13 -16.53
C ALA A 69 -3.81 5.44 -16.12
N ASP A 70 -4.44 6.25 -15.26
CA ASP A 70 -3.86 7.47 -14.71
C ASP A 70 -2.59 7.16 -13.88
N PHE A 71 -2.62 6.14 -13.03
CA PHE A 71 -1.45 5.71 -12.27
C PHE A 71 -0.28 5.30 -13.18
N ARG A 72 -0.52 4.49 -14.22
CA ARG A 72 0.51 4.11 -15.20
C ARG A 72 1.06 5.30 -15.96
N ALA A 73 0.22 6.25 -16.34
CA ALA A 73 0.67 7.46 -17.01
C ALA A 73 1.56 8.32 -16.09
N ARG A 74 1.27 8.34 -14.79
CA ARG A 74 2.08 9.06 -13.80
C ARG A 74 3.39 8.34 -13.49
N VAL A 75 3.37 7.02 -13.33
CA VAL A 75 4.53 6.22 -12.91
C VAL A 75 4.81 5.13 -13.97
N PRO A 76 5.25 5.52 -15.18
CA PRO A 76 5.55 4.55 -16.24
C PRO A 76 6.67 3.58 -15.87
N GLU A 77 7.53 3.95 -14.92
CA GLU A 77 8.61 3.14 -14.37
C GLU A 77 8.15 2.09 -13.34
N PHE A 78 6.87 2.07 -12.95
CA PHE A 78 6.38 1.15 -11.93
C PHE A 78 6.41 -0.30 -12.43
N ALA A 79 7.28 -1.12 -11.83
CA ALA A 79 7.46 -2.53 -12.18
C ALA A 79 6.56 -3.49 -11.38
N GLY A 80 5.89 -3.01 -10.33
CA GLY A 80 5.03 -3.82 -9.49
C GLY A 80 3.69 -4.18 -10.16
N ARG A 81 2.91 -5.02 -9.48
CA ARG A 81 1.57 -5.40 -9.93
C ARG A 81 0.58 -4.28 -9.63
N ILE A 82 -0.33 -4.02 -10.58
CA ILE A 82 -1.45 -3.09 -10.40
C ILE A 82 -2.74 -3.91 -10.47
N LEU A 83 -3.45 -3.98 -9.35
CA LEU A 83 -4.78 -4.59 -9.29
C LEU A 83 -5.87 -3.52 -9.32
N VAL A 84 -6.99 -3.88 -9.94
CA VAL A 84 -8.13 -2.98 -10.16
C VAL A 84 -9.35 -3.59 -9.51
N GLY A 85 -10.11 -2.77 -8.79
CA GLY A 85 -11.42 -3.16 -8.29
C GLY A 85 -11.39 -3.73 -6.86
N PRO A 86 -12.52 -4.31 -6.43
CA PRO A 86 -12.76 -4.65 -5.02
C PRO A 86 -11.90 -5.80 -4.48
N GLU A 87 -11.31 -6.62 -5.34
CA GLU A 87 -10.39 -7.70 -4.96
C GLU A 87 -8.99 -7.18 -4.60
N GLY A 88 -8.65 -5.97 -5.06
CA GLY A 88 -7.33 -5.39 -4.87
C GLY A 88 -6.96 -5.13 -3.40
N PRO A 89 -7.84 -4.52 -2.56
CA PRO A 89 -7.58 -4.37 -1.13
C PRO A 89 -7.37 -5.72 -0.41
N LEU A 90 -8.08 -6.77 -0.82
CA LEU A 90 -7.89 -8.11 -0.25
C LEU A 90 -6.49 -8.64 -0.58
N ALA A 91 -6.06 -8.56 -1.84
CA ALA A 91 -4.73 -8.98 -2.26
C ALA A 91 -3.60 -8.18 -1.59
N VAL A 92 -3.84 -6.90 -1.29
CA VAL A 92 -2.92 -6.07 -0.50
C VAL A 92 -2.84 -6.59 0.93
N ALA A 93 -3.98 -6.82 1.59
CA ALA A 93 -4.03 -7.33 2.96
C ALA A 93 -3.35 -8.70 3.09
N THR A 94 -3.53 -9.58 2.11
CA THR A 94 -2.99 -10.94 2.12
C THR A 94 -1.66 -11.07 1.37
N HIS A 95 -0.90 -9.97 1.22
CA HIS A 95 0.37 -10.04 0.50
C HIS A 95 1.35 -10.98 1.23
N PRO A 96 1.97 -11.98 0.56
CA PRO A 96 2.71 -13.05 1.23
C PRO A 96 3.95 -12.58 1.99
N GLU A 97 4.49 -11.41 1.61
CA GLU A 97 5.64 -10.80 2.28
C GLU A 97 5.24 -9.81 3.38
N ALA A 98 3.95 -9.59 3.66
CA ALA A 98 3.54 -8.65 4.71
C ALA A 98 3.56 -9.33 6.09
N ASP A 99 4.37 -8.82 7.02
CA ASP A 99 4.37 -9.22 8.44
C ASP A 99 3.25 -8.51 9.24
N LEU A 100 2.74 -7.41 8.68
CA LEU A 100 1.78 -6.50 9.30
C LEU A 100 0.84 -5.94 8.23
N VAL A 101 -0.44 -5.81 8.57
CA VAL A 101 -1.41 -5.04 7.78
C VAL A 101 -1.86 -3.82 8.58
N VAL A 102 -1.74 -2.64 7.98
CA VAL A 102 -2.30 -1.40 8.51
C VAL A 102 -3.61 -1.11 7.77
N SER A 103 -4.73 -1.17 8.49
CA SER A 103 -6.04 -0.84 7.95
C SER A 103 -6.40 0.62 8.21
N ALA A 104 -6.33 1.44 7.17
CA ALA A 104 -6.69 2.87 7.18
C ALA A 104 -7.88 3.19 6.25
N LEU A 105 -8.61 2.16 5.80
CA LEU A 105 -9.86 2.33 5.06
C LEU A 105 -10.97 2.82 6.00
N VAL A 106 -11.88 3.62 5.46
CA VAL A 106 -13.01 4.18 6.23
C VAL A 106 -14.25 3.31 6.01
N GLY A 107 -14.96 3.00 7.10
CA GLY A 107 -16.24 2.28 7.05
C GLY A 107 -16.11 0.81 6.64
N ALA A 108 -17.18 0.26 6.05
CA ALA A 108 -17.30 -1.17 5.74
C ALA A 108 -16.26 -1.68 4.72
N LEU A 109 -15.66 -0.79 3.93
CA LEU A 109 -14.61 -1.13 2.96
C LEU A 109 -13.38 -1.77 3.61
N GLY A 110 -13.12 -1.46 4.89
CA GLY A 110 -12.01 -2.04 5.63
C GLY A 110 -12.29 -3.42 6.22
N LEU A 111 -13.55 -3.86 6.35
CA LEU A 111 -13.90 -5.03 7.14
C LEU A 111 -13.37 -6.34 6.54
N VAL A 112 -13.75 -6.63 5.29
CA VAL A 112 -13.36 -7.89 4.61
C VAL A 112 -11.84 -8.01 4.47
N PRO A 113 -11.10 -6.97 4.02
CA PRO A 113 -9.65 -7.05 3.96
C PRO A 113 -8.98 -7.22 5.33
N THR A 114 -9.50 -6.57 6.38
CA THR A 114 -8.91 -6.67 7.72
C THR A 114 -9.12 -8.05 8.34
N LEU A 115 -10.26 -8.72 8.07
CA LEU A 115 -10.51 -10.09 8.54
C LEU A 115 -9.67 -11.16 7.84
N ALA A 116 -9.20 -10.87 6.62
CA ALA A 116 -8.41 -11.80 5.83
C ALA A 116 -6.89 -11.68 6.08
N ALA A 117 -6.46 -10.60 6.75
CA ALA A 117 -5.08 -10.30 7.09
C ALA A 117 -4.47 -11.28 8.10
#